data_AF-A0A1R3XY17-F1
#
_entry.id   AF-A0A1R3XY17-F1
#
_cell.length_a   1.000
_cell.length_b   1.000
_cell.length_c   1.000
_cell.angle_alpha   90.00
_cell.angle_beta   90.00
_cell.angle_gamma   90.00
#
_symmetry.space_group_name_H-M   'P 1'
#
loop_
_entity.id
_entity.type
_entity.pdbx_description
1 polymer ?
#
loop_
_entity_poly.entity_id
_entity_poly.type
_entity_poly.pdbx_seq_one_letter_code
_entity_poly.pdbx_strand_id
1 'polypeptide(L)'
;MSTKYYLQKVPVEAVQPGFSLAIPHDGDYRLFQVDCTQMCQRSGQPVMIRLMSESVDGGQPWVLEYEAGTAVIRLLGVCQAAS
;
A
#
# COMPACT_ATOMS: atom_id res chain seq x y z
N MET A 1 -24.33 2.50 9.58
CA MET A 1 -23.12 3.00 10.28
C MET A 1 -22.03 3.18 9.22
N SER A 2 -21.50 4.39 9.02
CA SER A 2 -20.45 4.67 8.02
C SER A 2 -19.14 4.95 8.74
N THR A 3 -18.12 4.14 8.47
CA THR A 3 -16.76 4.36 8.98
C THR A 3 -16.07 5.36 8.06
N LYS A 4 -15.59 6.48 8.61
CA LYS A 4 -14.78 7.44 7.86
C LYS A 4 -13.31 7.08 8.03
N TYR A 5 -12.55 7.09 6.95
CA TYR A 5 -11.11 6.85 6.98
C TYR A 5 -10.36 8.16 6.73
N TYR A 6 -9.29 8.39 7.47
CA TYR A 6 -8.33 9.44 7.13
C TYR A 6 -7.36 8.89 6.08
N LEU A 7 -7.41 9.46 4.88
CA LEU A 7 -6.61 9.02 3.74
C LEU A 7 -5.54 10.05 3.39
N GLN A 8 -4.36 9.57 3.01
CA GLN A 8 -3.28 10.39 2.48
C GLN A 8 -2.77 9.79 1.17
N LYS A 9 -2.66 10.62 0.13
CA LYS A 9 -1.93 10.24 -1.09
C LYS A 9 -0.43 10.43 -0.84
N VAL A 10 0.34 9.38 -1.06
CA VAL A 10 1.81 9.42 -0.96
C VAL A 10 2.42 8.80 -2.22
N PRO A 11 3.60 9.26 -2.67
CA PRO A 11 4.32 8.55 -3.73
C PRO A 11 4.81 7.20 -3.19
N VAL A 12 4.86 6.18 -4.04
CA VAL A 12 5.16 4.80 -3.62
C VAL A 12 6.53 4.65 -2.97
N GLU A 13 7.52 5.43 -3.39
CA GLU A 13 8.86 5.45 -2.79
C GLU A 13 8.90 6.02 -1.36
N ALA A 14 7.85 6.71 -0.91
CA ALA A 14 7.71 7.18 0.47
C ALA A 14 7.01 6.16 1.39
N VAL A 15 6.56 5.02 0.84
CA VAL A 15 5.95 3.96 1.62
C VAL A 15 7.00 3.26 2.48
N GLN A 16 6.64 2.99 3.72
CA GLN A 16 7.50 2.31 4.69
C GLN A 16 6.79 1.08 5.27
N PRO A 17 7.55 0.08 5.76
CA PRO A 17 7.01 -0.97 6.61
C PRO A 17 6.10 -0.41 7.72
N GLY A 18 4.99 -1.10 7.98
CA GLY A 18 3.94 -0.68 8.90
C GLY A 18 2.88 0.25 8.30
N PHE A 19 3.03 0.70 7.06
CA PHE A 19 1.97 1.45 6.39
C PHE A 19 0.80 0.54 6.04
N SER A 20 -0.41 1.07 6.19
CA SER A 20 -1.64 0.45 5.70
C SER A 20 -2.05 1.16 4.41
N LEU A 21 -2.20 0.42 3.32
CA LEU A 21 -2.60 0.96 2.02
C LEU A 21 -3.99 0.44 1.63
N ALA A 22 -4.76 1.30 0.97
CA ALA A 22 -6.01 0.91 0.32
C ALA A 22 -5.72 0.63 -1.16
N ILE A 23 -5.89 -0.62 -1.58
CA ILE A 23 -5.59 -1.07 -2.93
C ILE A 23 -6.90 -1.37 -3.66
N PRO A 24 -7.19 -0.69 -4.79
CA PRO A 24 -8.41 -0.98 -5.55
C PRO A 24 -8.37 -2.40 -6.11
N HIS A 25 -9.44 -3.15 -5.92
CA HIS A 25 -9.59 -4.52 -6.38
C HIS A 25 -11.08 -4.83 -6.63
N ASP A 26 -11.43 -5.19 -7.87
CA ASP A 26 -12.80 -5.56 -8.28
C ASP A 26 -13.91 -4.56 -7.88
N GLY A 27 -13.61 -3.26 -7.97
CA GLY A 27 -14.57 -2.20 -7.65
C GLY A 27 -14.69 -1.86 -6.16
N ASP A 28 -13.94 -2.53 -5.30
CA ASP A 28 -13.79 -2.20 -3.88
C ASP A 28 -12.30 -1.92 -3.54
N TYR A 29 -11.98 -1.71 -2.27
CA TYR A 29 -10.63 -1.56 -1.77
C TYR A 29 -10.27 -2.70 -0.81
N ARG A 30 -9.09 -3.29 -1.01
CA ARG A 30 -8.48 -4.22 -0.08
C ARG A 30 -7.42 -3.52 0.76
N LEU A 31 -7.36 -3.89 2.03
CA LEU A 31 -6.29 -3.47 2.93
C LEU A 31 -5.01 -4.23 2.58
N PHE A 32 -3.94 -3.50 2.32
CA PHE A 32 -2.59 -4.02 2.16
C PHE A 32 -1.71 -3.49 3.28
N GLN A 33 -1.27 -4.38 4.17
CA GLN A 33 -0.30 -4.03 5.20
C GLN A 33 1.10 -4.23 4.65
N VAL A 34 1.89 -3.17 4.62
CA VAL A 34 3.25 -3.20 4.11
C VAL A 34 4.15 -3.78 5.18
N ASP A 35 4.76 -4.93 4.90
CA ASP A 35 5.77 -5.55 5.73
C ASP A 35 7.18 -5.17 5.24
N CYS A 36 7.40 -5.24 3.93
CA CYS A 36 8.69 -4.99 3.33
C CYS A 36 8.58 -4.10 2.09
N THR A 37 9.58 -3.24 1.89
CA THR A 37 9.75 -2.41 0.70
C THR A 37 11.09 -2.70 0.04
N GLN A 38 11.11 -2.80 -1.29
CA GLN A 38 12.33 -2.99 -2.07
C GLN A 38 12.34 -2.01 -3.25
N MET A 39 13.48 -1.38 -3.48
CA MET A 39 13.72 -0.54 -4.65
C MET A 39 14.62 -1.30 -5.63
N CYS A 40 14.16 -1.45 -6.86
CA CYS A 40 14.90 -2.07 -7.95
C CYS A 40 15.25 -0.99 -8.97
N GLN A 41 16.55 -0.70 -9.09
CA GLN A 41 17.07 0.22 -10.10
C GLN A 41 17.93 -0.57 -11.10
N ARG A 42 17.60 -0.44 -12.38
CA ARG A 42 18.38 -1.04 -13.47
C ARG A 42 18.67 0.03 -14.51
N SER A 43 19.90 0.06 -15.01
CA SER A 43 20.32 1.04 -16.01
C SER A 43 19.39 1.01 -17.23
N GLY A 44 18.88 2.18 -17.63
CA GLY A 44 17.97 2.33 -18.76
C GLY A 44 16.52 1.87 -18.51
N GLN A 45 16.15 1.49 -17.28
CA GLN A 45 14.77 1.15 -16.92
C GLN A 45 14.21 2.08 -15.82
N PRO A 46 12.88 2.25 -15.75
CA PRO A 46 12.25 2.92 -14.62
C PRO A 46 12.64 2.29 -13.28
N VAL A 47 12.70 3.12 -12.24
CA VAL A 47 12.86 2.63 -10.87
C VAL A 47 11.57 1.94 -10.46
N MET A 48 11.67 0.67 -10.09
CA MET A 48 10.53 -0.12 -9.60
C MET A 48 10.58 -0.20 -8.07
N ILE A 49 9.45 0.04 -7.43
CA ILE A 49 9.24 -0.15 -5.99
C ILE A 49 8.33 -1.36 -5.79
N ARG A 50 8.81 -2.34 -5.04
CA ARG A 50 8.05 -3.53 -4.65
C ARG A 50 7.61 -3.37 -3.20
N LEU A 51 6.32 -3.53 -2.95
CA LEU A 51 5.73 -3.60 -1.62
C LEU A 51 5.28 -5.02 -1.38
N MET A 52 5.61 -5.57 -0.22
CA MET A 52 5.24 -6.94 0.15
C MET A 52 4.47 -6.90 1.46
N SER A 53 3.40 -7.67 1.53
CA SER A 53 2.70 -7.95 2.78
C SER A 53 3.36 -9.11 3.53
N GLU A 54 3.01 -9.28 4.79
CA GLU A 54 3.30 -10.52 5.49
C GLU A 54 2.64 -11.71 4.75
N SER A 55 3.27 -12.87 4.85
CA SER A 55 2.69 -14.15 4.47
C SER A 55 1.64 -14.56 5.51
N VAL A 56 0.38 -14.60 5.12
CA VAL A 56 -0.69 -15.14 5.99
C VAL A 56 -0.70 -16.67 5.87
N ASP A 57 -0.69 -17.37 7.01
CA ASP A 57 -0.79 -18.83 7.12
C ASP A 57 0.20 -19.64 6.27
N GLY A 58 1.42 -19.11 6.08
CA GLY A 58 2.45 -19.76 5.25
C GLY A 58 2.20 -19.67 3.74
N GLY A 59 1.22 -18.86 3.31
CA GLY A 59 0.99 -18.52 1.92
C GLY A 59 2.06 -17.60 1.34
N GLN A 60 1.97 -17.32 0.04
CA GLN A 60 2.85 -16.34 -0.60
C GLN A 60 2.49 -14.93 -0.12
N PRO A 61 3.49 -14.07 0.14
CA PRO A 61 3.23 -12.68 0.46
C PRO A 61 2.57 -12.00 -0.73
N TRP A 62 1.61 -11.12 -0.47
CA TRP A 62 1.05 -10.31 -1.55
C TRP A 62 2.10 -9.28 -1.97
N VAL A 63 2.48 -9.32 -3.24
CA VAL A 63 3.44 -8.39 -3.83
C VAL A 63 2.71 -7.39 -4.72
N LEU A 64 3.00 -6.10 -4.54
CA LEU A 64 2.62 -5.02 -5.43
C LEU A 64 3.86 -4.37 -6.01
N GLU A 65 3.84 -4.05 -7.29
CA GLU A 65 4.95 -3.40 -7.99
C GLU A 65 4.46 -2.13 -8.67
N TYR A 66 5.19 -1.05 -8.47
CA TYR A 66 4.88 0.26 -9.03
C TYR A 66 6.16 0.93 -9.53
N GLU A 67 6.02 1.77 -10.55
CA GLU A 67 7.08 2.72 -10.91
C GLU A 67 7.15 3.83 -9.85
N ALA A 68 8.36 4.28 -9.51
CA ALA A 68 8.56 5.43 -8.63
C ALA A 68 7.78 6.67 -9.14
N GLY A 69 7.20 7.43 -8.22
CA GLY A 69 6.29 8.54 -8.52
C GLY A 69 4.81 8.12 -8.61
N THR A 70 4.50 6.82 -8.67
CA THR A 70 3.11 6.35 -8.60
C THR A 70 2.49 6.72 -7.25
N ALA A 71 1.33 7.38 -7.28
CA ALA A 71 0.61 7.74 -6.06
C ALA A 71 -0.19 6.55 -5.51
N VAL A 72 -0.01 6.25 -4.23
CA VAL A 72 -0.77 5.24 -3.48
C VAL A 72 -1.55 5.88 -2.33
N ILE A 73 -2.61 5.19 -1.87
CA ILE A 73 -3.46 5.69 -0.79
C ILE A 73 -3.06 5.04 0.53
N ARG A 74 -2.50 5.84 1.44
CA ARG A 74 -2.25 5.45 2.82
C ARG A 74 -3.48 5.67 3.69
N LEU A 75 -3.86 4.65 4.45
CA LEU A 75 -4.84 4.69 5.52
C LEU A 75 -4.12 5.13 6.81
N LEU A 76 -4.49 6.30 7.35
CA LEU A 76 -3.91 6.85 8.58
C LEU A 76 -4.65 6.39 9.84
N GLY A 77 -5.93 6.06 9.72
CA GLY A 77 -6.76 5.63 10.83
C GLY A 77 -8.25 5.67 10.51
N VAL A 78 -9.04 5.14 11.43
CA VAL A 78 -10.50 5.15 11.38
C VAL A 78 -11.05 6.23 12.30
N CYS A 79 -12.06 6.97 11.82
CA CYS A 79 -12.86 7.86 12.63
C CYS A 79 -14.24 7.22 12.81
N GLN A 80 -14.61 6.95 14.07
CA GLN A 80 -15.98 6.60 14.39
C GLN A 80 -16.80 7.90 14.32
N ALA A 81 -17.65 8.03 13.30
CA ALA A 81 -18.60 9.13 13.27
C ALA A 81 -19.54 8.99 14.46
N ALA A 82 -19.54 9.96 15.38
CA ALA A 82 -20.56 10.05 16.42
C ALA A 82 -21.94 10.11 15.73
N SER A 83 -22.84 9.20 16.15
CA SER A 83 -24.20 9.09 15.61
C SER A 83 -25.13 10.07 16.30
#